data_AF-A0A8J7MJL4-F1
#
_entry.id   AF-A0A8J7MJL4-F1
#
_cell.length_a   1.000
_cell.length_b   1.000
_cell.length_c   1.000
_cell.angle_alpha   90.00
_cell.angle_beta   90.00
_cell.angle_gamma   90.00
#
_symmetry.space_group_name_H-M   'P 1'
#
loop_
_entity.id
_entity.type
_entity.pdbx_description
1 polymer ?
#
loop_
_entity_poly.entity_id
_entity_poly.type
_entity_poly.pdbx_seq_one_letter_code
_entity_poly.pdbx_strand_id
1 'polypeptide(L)'
;MQETTNTKLLQDRKSRIENKLKKYGIPKYEIKYLPSLQFNKDNFQSPQEVAKRALILYALAHATYGQMARYQAKKWLKKEHLWENMTEAEQEFLNTLFPNQAAKTAYSWSIEAALVLNWTINSNEN
;
A
#
# COMPACT_ATOMS: atom_id res chain seq x y z
N MET A 1 -17.47 4.36 -31.21
CA MET A 1 -17.13 5.73 -30.77
C MET A 1 -16.54 5.82 -29.35
N GLN A 2 -16.67 4.79 -28.50
CA GLN A 2 -16.13 4.79 -27.12
C GLN A 2 -14.62 4.41 -27.03
N GLU A 3 -14.11 3.56 -27.94
CA GLU A 3 -12.70 3.10 -27.91
C GLU A 3 -11.67 4.21 -28.23
N THR A 4 -12.02 5.14 -29.12
CA THR A 4 -11.15 6.26 -29.51
C THR A 4 -10.93 7.24 -28.35
N THR A 5 -11.94 7.47 -27.52
CA THR A 5 -11.85 8.35 -26.35
C THR A 5 -11.00 7.74 -25.23
N ASN A 6 -11.09 6.42 -25.02
CA ASN A 6 -10.30 5.70 -24.01
C ASN A 6 -8.81 5.66 -24.40
N THR A 7 -8.51 5.40 -25.67
CA THR A 7 -7.13 5.38 -26.19
C THR A 7 -6.43 6.74 -26.03
N LYS A 8 -7.15 7.84 -26.32
CA LYS A 8 -6.61 9.20 -26.15
C LYS A 8 -6.32 9.54 -24.68
N LEU A 9 -7.23 9.18 -23.77
CA LEU A 9 -7.04 9.35 -22.33
C LEU A 9 -5.79 8.61 -21.81
N LEU A 10 -5.57 7.37 -22.27
CA LEU A 10 -4.41 6.56 -21.88
C LEU A 10 -3.09 7.15 -22.42
N GLN A 11 -3.10 7.70 -23.64
CA GLN A 11 -1.95 8.43 -24.19
C GLN A 11 -1.64 9.69 -23.38
N ASP A 12 -2.64 10.48 -23.00
CA ASP A 12 -2.44 11.67 -22.16
C ASP A 12 -1.84 11.29 -20.79
N ARG A 13 -2.31 10.20 -20.18
CA ARG A 13 -1.74 9.67 -18.93
C ARG A 13 -0.30 9.25 -19.10
N LYS A 14 0.02 8.51 -20.16
CA LYS A 14 1.39 8.12 -20.52
C LYS A 14 2.30 9.34 -20.57
N SER A 15 1.92 10.36 -21.34
CA SER A 15 2.73 11.57 -21.49
C SER A 15 2.94 12.33 -20.18
N ARG A 16 1.92 12.43 -19.31
CA ARG A 16 2.07 13.06 -17.98
C ARG A 16 3.08 12.32 -17.11
N ILE A 17 3.00 10.99 -17.07
CA ILE A 17 3.90 10.15 -16.26
C ILE A 17 5.33 10.27 -16.78
N GLU A 18 5.54 10.12 -18.08
CA GLU A 18 6.88 10.22 -18.69
C GLU A 18 7.51 11.60 -18.48
N ASN A 19 6.72 12.68 -18.59
CA ASN A 19 7.20 14.02 -18.31
C ASN A 19 7.56 14.23 -16.83
N LYS A 20 6.75 13.68 -15.90
CA LYS A 20 7.04 13.71 -14.46
C LYS A 20 8.33 12.96 -14.14
N LEU A 21 8.54 11.79 -14.73
CA LEU A 21 9.75 10.98 -14.54
C LEU A 21 11.00 11.66 -15.12
N LYS A 22 10.88 12.30 -16.29
CA LYS A 22 11.95 13.15 -16.84
C LYS A 22 12.34 14.28 -15.88
N LYS A 23 11.35 14.96 -15.27
CA LYS A 23 11.60 16.02 -14.28
C LYS A 23 12.37 15.52 -13.05
N TYR A 24 12.14 14.27 -12.63
CA TYR A 24 12.89 13.63 -11.54
C TYR A 24 14.22 13.00 -11.98
N GLY A 25 14.70 13.25 -13.21
CA GLY A 25 15.99 12.76 -13.68
C GLY A 25 15.99 11.29 -14.13
N ILE A 26 14.83 10.75 -14.52
CA ILE A 26 14.71 9.39 -15.07
C ILE A 26 14.44 9.49 -16.60
N PRO A 27 15.49 9.68 -17.43
CA PRO A 27 15.34 10.08 -18.83
C PRO A 27 14.94 8.96 -19.80
N LYS A 28 14.97 7.68 -19.40
CA LYS A 28 14.78 6.52 -20.30
C LYS A 28 13.54 5.68 -20.01
N TYR A 29 12.60 6.20 -19.23
CA TYR A 29 11.36 5.46 -18.95
C TYR A 29 10.35 5.67 -20.08
N GLU A 30 9.95 4.59 -20.73
CA GLU A 30 8.89 4.58 -21.73
C GLU A 30 7.85 3.52 -21.37
N ILE A 31 6.58 3.93 -21.31
CA ILE A 31 5.47 3.01 -21.03
C ILE A 31 5.09 2.30 -22.32
N LYS A 32 5.48 1.03 -22.43
CA LYS A 32 5.21 0.18 -23.60
C LYS A 32 3.79 -0.38 -23.63
N TYR A 33 3.16 -0.60 -22.48
CA TYR A 33 1.86 -1.28 -22.37
C TYR A 33 0.79 -0.36 -21.78
N LEU A 34 0.03 0.32 -22.65
CA LEU A 34 -1.02 1.28 -22.26
C LEU A 34 -2.16 0.70 -21.40
N PRO A 35 -2.60 -0.57 -21.56
CA PRO A 35 -3.67 -1.10 -20.71
C PRO A 35 -3.33 -1.11 -19.22
N SER A 36 -2.04 -1.11 -18.84
CA SER A 36 -1.63 -0.95 -17.44
C SER A 36 -2.02 0.41 -16.83
N LEU A 37 -2.29 1.42 -17.65
CA LEU A 37 -2.76 2.75 -17.24
C LEU A 37 -4.29 2.85 -17.14
N GLN A 38 -4.99 1.76 -17.46
CA GLN A 38 -6.43 1.67 -17.34
C GLN A 38 -6.79 1.36 -15.89
N PHE A 39 -7.01 2.42 -15.10
CA PHE A 39 -7.56 2.30 -13.77
C PHE A 39 -8.99 1.73 -13.85
N ASN A 40 -9.19 0.54 -13.31
CA ASN A 40 -10.52 -0.05 -13.08
C ASN A 40 -10.71 -0.29 -11.59
N LYS A 41 -11.86 0.11 -11.04
CA LYS A 41 -12.23 -0.14 -9.64
C LYS A 41 -12.25 -1.64 -9.28
N ASP A 42 -12.44 -2.52 -10.26
CA ASP A 42 -12.37 -3.98 -10.03
C ASP A 42 -10.93 -4.47 -9.80
N ASN A 43 -9.94 -3.74 -10.31
CA ASN A 43 -8.53 -4.13 -10.29
C ASN A 43 -7.69 -3.29 -9.30
N PHE A 44 -8.23 -2.17 -8.81
CA PHE A 44 -7.51 -1.22 -7.97
C PHE A 44 -8.27 -0.91 -6.69
N GLN A 45 -7.56 -0.91 -5.57
CA GLN A 45 -8.10 -0.55 -4.26
C GLN A 45 -8.40 0.95 -4.17
N SER A 46 -9.40 1.32 -3.39
CA SER A 46 -9.69 2.74 -3.11
C SER A 46 -8.59 3.36 -2.25
N PRO A 47 -8.36 4.69 -2.32
CA PRO A 47 -7.40 5.36 -1.43
C PRO A 47 -7.64 5.06 0.05
N GLN A 48 -8.90 4.93 0.47
CA GLN A 48 -9.29 4.59 1.83
C GLN A 48 -8.83 3.18 2.22
N GLU A 49 -9.03 2.18 1.35
CA GLU A 49 -8.57 0.82 1.60
C GLU A 49 -7.04 0.72 1.64
N VAL A 50 -6.35 1.47 0.78
CA VAL A 50 -4.89 1.57 0.82
C VAL A 50 -4.41 2.20 2.14
N ALA A 51 -5.10 3.24 2.63
CA ALA A 51 -4.75 3.91 3.89
C ALA A 51 -4.93 2.97 5.10
N LYS A 52 -6.06 2.26 5.17
CA LYS A 52 -6.30 1.25 6.21
C LYS A 52 -5.19 0.19 6.20
N ARG A 53 -4.82 -0.31 5.02
CA ARG A 53 -3.76 -1.30 4.88
C ARG A 53 -2.41 -0.77 5.36
N ALA A 54 -2.06 0.47 5.01
CA ALA A 54 -0.83 1.10 5.48
C ALA A 54 -0.79 1.17 7.02
N LEU A 55 -1.89 1.61 7.66
CA LEU A 55 -1.99 1.68 9.12
C LEU A 55 -1.84 0.31 9.80
N ILE A 56 -2.45 -0.73 9.23
CA ILE A 56 -2.29 -2.11 9.71
C ILE A 56 -0.81 -2.54 9.65
N LEU A 57 -0.14 -2.27 8.53
CA LEU A 57 1.26 -2.63 8.35
C LEU A 57 2.20 -1.86 9.31
N TYR A 58 1.92 -0.59 9.60
CA TYR A 58 2.63 0.16 10.65
C TYR A 58 2.48 -0.49 12.02
N ALA A 59 1.25 -0.88 12.39
CA ALA A 59 0.99 -1.52 13.67
C ALA A 59 1.67 -2.90 13.78
N LEU A 60 1.71 -3.67 12.70
CA LEU A 60 2.42 -4.96 12.63
C LEU A 60 3.93 -4.79 12.76
N ALA A 61 4.52 -3.80 12.09
CA ALA A 61 5.94 -3.50 12.24
C ALA A 61 6.28 -3.09 13.68
N HIS A 62 5.46 -2.24 14.30
CA HIS A 62 5.62 -1.86 15.70
C HIS A 62 5.50 -3.07 16.65
N ALA A 63 4.56 -3.99 16.39
CA ALA A 63 4.37 -5.19 17.20
C ALA A 63 5.60 -6.12 17.27
N THR A 64 6.57 -5.98 16.38
CA THR A 64 7.81 -6.77 16.43
C THR A 64 8.70 -6.44 17.63
N TYR A 65 8.58 -5.24 18.21
CA TYR A 65 9.43 -4.76 19.31
C TYR A 65 9.19 -5.47 20.66
N GLY A 66 8.13 -6.26 20.79
CA GLY A 66 7.90 -7.05 22.00
C GLY A 66 6.44 -7.29 22.33
N GLN A 67 6.20 -7.97 23.44
CA GLN A 67 4.85 -8.34 23.87
C GLN A 67 3.98 -7.12 24.18
N MET A 68 4.54 -6.09 24.83
CA MET A 68 3.81 -4.86 25.13
C MET A 68 3.43 -4.11 23.84
N ALA A 69 4.33 -4.07 22.85
CA ALA A 69 4.04 -3.47 21.55
C ALA A 69 2.93 -4.24 20.81
N ARG A 70 2.93 -5.59 20.83
CA ARG A 70 1.82 -6.41 20.31
C ARG A 70 0.49 -6.08 20.98
N TYR A 71 0.48 -6.00 22.30
CA TYR A 71 -0.72 -5.67 23.06
C TYR A 71 -1.25 -4.27 22.70
N GLN A 72 -0.38 -3.26 22.64
CA GLN A 72 -0.74 -1.90 22.26
C GLN A 72 -1.25 -1.82 20.82
N ALA A 73 -0.55 -2.46 19.87
CA ALA A 73 -0.96 -2.54 18.47
C ALA A 73 -2.36 -3.18 18.33
N LYS A 74 -2.58 -4.34 18.96
CA LYS A 74 -3.89 -5.02 18.96
C LYS A 74 -4.99 -4.13 19.55
N LYS A 75 -4.73 -3.47 20.67
CA LYS A 75 -5.69 -2.57 21.32
C LYS A 75 -6.05 -1.40 20.40
N TRP A 76 -5.05 -0.78 19.77
CA TRP A 76 -5.26 0.34 18.86
C TRP A 76 -6.01 -0.09 17.60
N LEU A 77 -5.62 -1.20 16.96
CA LEU A 77 -6.30 -1.73 15.77
C LEU A 77 -7.77 -2.06 16.01
N LYS A 78 -8.12 -2.56 17.20
CA LYS A 78 -9.53 -2.77 17.58
C LYS A 78 -10.28 -1.46 17.82
N LYS A 79 -9.64 -0.49 18.48
CA LYS A 79 -10.21 0.84 18.74
C LYS A 79 -10.54 1.59 17.44
N GLU A 80 -9.68 1.48 16.44
CA GLU A 80 -9.84 2.16 15.15
C GLU A 80 -10.64 1.32 14.12
N HIS A 81 -11.28 0.23 14.55
CA HIS A 81 -12.07 -0.67 13.68
C HIS A 81 -11.29 -1.27 12.49
N LEU A 82 -9.97 -1.43 12.63
CA LEU A 82 -9.09 -1.99 11.60
C LEU A 82 -8.86 -3.50 11.76
N TRP A 83 -9.18 -4.07 12.93
CA TRP A 83 -8.96 -5.49 13.23
C TRP A 83 -9.64 -6.43 12.22
N GLU A 84 -10.85 -6.07 11.78
CA GLU A 84 -11.65 -6.87 10.84
C GLU A 84 -11.10 -6.84 9.40
N ASN A 85 -10.22 -5.87 9.08
CA ASN A 85 -9.56 -5.78 7.78
C ASN A 85 -8.24 -6.55 7.73
N MET A 86 -7.84 -7.19 8.82
CA MET A 86 -6.61 -7.97 8.91
C MET A 86 -6.82 -9.40 8.45
N THR A 87 -5.79 -9.98 7.86
CA THR A 87 -5.76 -11.42 7.55
C THR A 87 -5.64 -12.25 8.84
N GLU A 88 -6.05 -13.52 8.79
CA GLU A 88 -5.96 -14.43 9.93
C GLU A 88 -4.52 -14.56 10.47
N ALA A 89 -3.54 -14.65 9.58
CA ALA A 89 -2.12 -14.74 9.95
C ALA A 89 -1.60 -13.50 10.71
N GLU A 90 -2.12 -12.32 10.38
CA GLU A 90 -1.76 -11.07 11.06
C GLU A 90 -2.40 -11.00 12.45
N GLN A 91 -3.66 -11.44 12.55
CA GLN A 91 -4.35 -11.54 13.84
C GLN A 91 -3.65 -12.56 14.75
N GLU A 92 -3.24 -13.72 14.20
CA GLU A 92 -2.49 -14.75 14.91
C GLU A 92 -1.15 -14.20 15.44
N PHE A 93 -0.39 -13.48 14.61
CA PHE A 93 0.85 -12.85 15.04
C PHE A 93 0.67 -11.92 16.25
N LEU A 94 -0.38 -11.09 16.25
CA LEU A 94 -0.69 -10.19 17.36
C LEU A 94 -1.20 -10.92 18.61
N ASN A 95 -1.77 -12.11 18.46
CA ASN A 95 -2.21 -12.96 19.57
C ASN A 95 -1.09 -13.84 20.14
N THR A 96 0.01 -14.01 19.41
CA THR A 96 1.12 -14.87 19.82
C THR A 96 1.99 -14.20 20.88
N LEU A 97 2.13 -14.86 22.04
CA LEU A 97 2.98 -14.37 23.14
C LEU A 97 4.46 -14.35 22.75
N PHE A 98 4.95 -15.42 22.13
CA PHE A 98 6.35 -15.59 21.74
C PHE A 98 6.47 -15.99 20.26
N PRO A 99 6.30 -15.04 19.32
CA PRO A 99 6.47 -15.34 17.91
C PRO A 99 7.93 -15.72 17.61
N ASN A 100 8.12 -16.66 16.69
CA ASN A 100 9.45 -17.06 16.26
C ASN A 100 10.17 -15.90 15.55
N GLN A 101 11.49 -16.00 15.42
CA GLN A 101 12.30 -14.92 14.86
C GLN A 101 11.94 -14.64 13.39
N ALA A 102 11.58 -15.66 12.62
CA ALA A 102 11.18 -15.50 11.22
C ALA A 102 9.92 -14.63 11.08
N ALA A 103 8.90 -14.85 11.91
CA ALA A 103 7.68 -14.06 11.93
C ALA A 103 7.96 -12.59 12.34
N LYS A 104 8.81 -12.37 13.33
CA LYS A 104 9.23 -11.02 13.73
C LYS A 104 9.93 -10.30 12.58
N THR A 105 10.86 -10.97 11.91
CA THR A 105 11.55 -10.41 10.74
C THR A 105 10.56 -10.12 9.61
N ALA A 106 9.67 -11.06 9.27
CA ALA A 106 8.68 -10.86 8.21
C ALA A 106 7.80 -9.61 8.46
N TYR A 107 7.28 -9.45 9.68
CA TYR A 107 6.45 -8.30 10.02
C TYR A 107 7.26 -7.00 10.23
N SER A 108 8.57 -7.05 10.52
CA SER A 108 9.36 -5.82 10.62
C SER A 108 9.48 -5.11 9.28
N TRP A 109 9.57 -5.87 8.18
CA TRP A 109 9.58 -5.34 6.81
C TRP A 109 8.23 -4.76 6.36
N SER A 110 7.15 -4.96 7.14
CA SER A 110 5.85 -4.34 6.84
C SER A 110 5.92 -2.81 6.83
N ILE A 111 6.91 -2.22 7.50
CA ILE A 111 7.14 -0.77 7.49
C ILE A 111 7.44 -0.23 6.09
N GLU A 112 8.21 -0.96 5.28
CA GLU A 112 8.56 -0.51 3.93
C GLU A 112 7.36 -0.56 2.99
N ALA A 113 6.57 -1.64 3.08
CA ALA A 113 5.32 -1.73 2.36
C ALA A 113 4.37 -0.60 2.76
N ALA A 114 4.27 -0.28 4.05
CA ALA A 114 3.45 0.84 4.54
C ALA A 114 3.89 2.19 3.95
N LEU A 115 5.21 2.44 3.86
CA LEU A 115 5.77 3.66 3.27
C LEU A 115 5.43 3.77 1.78
N VAL A 116 5.57 2.68 1.02
CA VAL A 116 5.21 2.64 -0.40
C VAL A 116 3.72 2.92 -0.58
N LEU A 117 2.85 2.29 0.20
CA LEU A 117 1.41 2.54 0.12
C LEU A 117 1.07 4.01 0.46
N ASN A 118 1.72 4.59 1.47
CA ASN A 118 1.53 6.01 1.80
C ASN A 118 1.94 6.94 0.65
N TRP A 119 3.03 6.64 -0.07
CA TRP A 119 3.41 7.40 -1.26
C TRP A 119 2.35 7.34 -2.37
N THR A 120 1.66 6.22 -2.52
CA THR A 120 0.61 6.10 -3.54
C THR A 120 -0.60 7.01 -3.25
N ILE A 121 -0.95 7.21 -1.97
CA ILE A 121 -2.10 8.04 -1.58
C ILE A 121 -1.77 9.53 -1.67
N ASN A 122 -0.56 9.91 -1.26
CA ASN A 122 -0.12 11.32 -1.24
C ASN A 122 0.22 11.88 -2.64
N SER A 123 0.19 11.05 -3.68
CA SER A 123 0.52 11.49 -5.05
C SER A 123 -0.55 12.36 -5.72
N ASN A 124 -1.70 12.55 -5.07
CA ASN A 124 -2.82 13.36 -5.56
C ASN A 124 -2.83 14.81 -5.03
N GLU A 125 -1.97 15.17 -4.08
CA GLU A 125 -1.74 16.56 -3.66
C GLU A 125 -0.57 17.12 -4.48
N ASN A 126 -0.83 17.59 -5.71
CA ASN A 126 -0.06 18.57 -6.51
C ASN A 126 -0.61 18.67 -7.94
#